data_AF-A0A6L7JTX4-F1
#
_entry.id   AF-A0A6L7JTX4-F1
#
_cell.length_a   1.000
_cell.length_b   1.000
_cell.length_c   1.000
_cell.angle_alpha   90.00
_cell.angle_beta   90.00
_cell.angle_gamma   90.00
#
_symmetry.space_group_name_H-M   'P 1'
#
loop_
_entity.id
_entity.type
_entity.pdbx_description
1 polymer ?
#
loop_
_entity_poly.entity_id
_entity_poly.type
_entity_poly.pdbx_seq_one_letter_code
_entity_poly.pdbx_strand_id
1 'polypeptide(L)'
;MAAIIQLYRKILCLLNCGAPIADLLVRLWIANVFWKSGLTKIANIDTTMYLFEYEYAVPIVPFELAAYMAIFAELVFPVLLVLGLATRATAGALFIFNAMAVISYPTLNPVGIIQHQVWGIMLLIPLFHGAGAISLDHFINKRFPK
;
A
#
# COMPACT_ATOMS: atom_id res chain seq x y z
N MET A 1 -20.74 38.69 0.92
CA MET A 1 -19.60 38.09 0.19
C MET A 1 -18.39 37.81 1.09
N ALA A 2 -17.88 38.78 1.86
CA ALA A 2 -16.68 38.60 2.68
C ALA A 2 -16.78 37.49 3.76
N ALA A 3 -17.90 37.38 4.46
CA ALA A 3 -18.12 36.34 5.48
C ALA A 3 -18.06 34.91 4.92
N ILE A 4 -18.61 34.69 3.72
CA ILE A 4 -18.59 33.39 3.01
C ILE A 4 -17.14 33.01 2.65
N ILE A 5 -16.36 33.97 2.13
CA ILE A 5 -14.95 33.75 1.78
C ILE A 5 -14.13 33.42 3.02
N GLN A 6 -14.36 34.11 4.15
CA GLN A 6 -13.66 33.83 5.40
C GLN A 6 -14.00 32.45 5.96
N LEU A 7 -15.29 32.05 5.91
CA LEU A 7 -15.71 30.72 6.32
C LEU A 7 -15.05 29.63 5.46
N TYR A 8 -15.07 29.79 4.13
CA TYR A 8 -14.41 28.89 3.20
C TYR A 8 -12.91 28.73 3.49
N ARG A 9 -12.20 29.84 3.73
CA ARG A 9 -10.76 29.80 4.09
C ARG A 9 -10.50 29.09 5.41
N LYS A 10 -11.36 29.28 6.43
CA LYS A 10 -11.25 28.54 7.70
C LYS A 10 -11.41 27.04 7.49
N ILE A 11 -12.40 26.63 6.69
CA ILE A 11 -12.62 25.21 6.35
C ILE A 11 -11.41 24.63 5.62
N LEU A 12 -10.89 25.32 4.60
CA LEU A 12 -9.70 24.87 3.88
C LEU A 12 -8.48 24.72 4.81
N CYS A 13 -8.28 25.67 5.72
CA CYS A 13 -7.19 25.61 6.69
C CYS A 13 -7.32 24.36 7.57
N LEU A 14 -8.52 24.07 8.09
CA LEU A 14 -8.79 22.88 8.89
C LEU A 14 -8.53 21.58 8.10
N LEU A 15 -8.99 21.50 6.86
CA LEU A 15 -8.76 20.34 5.99
C LEU A 15 -7.27 20.14 5.69
N ASN A 16 -6.54 21.21 5.41
CA ASN A 16 -5.10 21.16 5.16
C ASN A 16 -4.32 20.74 6.42
N CYS A 17 -4.71 21.20 7.61
CA CYS A 17 -4.13 20.74 8.87
C CYS A 17 -4.42 19.24 9.13
N GLY A 18 -5.56 18.73 8.67
CA GLY A 18 -5.94 17.32 8.79
C GLY A 18 -5.29 16.41 7.73
N ALA A 19 -4.79 16.96 6.63
CA ALA A 19 -4.24 16.18 5.51
C ALA A 19 -3.13 15.18 5.93
N PRO A 20 -2.15 15.53 6.78
CA PRO A 20 -1.13 14.57 7.22
C PRO A 20 -1.70 13.37 7.99
N ILE A 21 -2.79 13.59 8.74
CA ILE A 21 -3.49 12.53 9.46
C ILE A 21 -4.21 11.63 8.45
N ALA A 22 -4.88 12.21 7.46
CA ALA A 22 -5.53 11.45 6.39
C ALA A 22 -4.52 10.59 5.61
N ASP A 23 -3.35 11.14 5.24
CA ASP A 23 -2.28 10.39 4.57
C ASP A 23 -1.77 9.24 5.43
N LEU A 24 -1.62 9.43 6.75
CA LEU A 24 -1.24 8.37 7.67
C LEU A 24 -2.32 7.28 7.76
N LEU A 25 -3.61 7.65 7.85
CA LEU A 25 -4.71 6.69 7.91
C LEU A 25 -4.80 5.85 6.63
N VAL A 26 -4.59 6.45 5.46
CA VAL A 26 -4.51 5.71 4.19
C VAL A 26 -3.37 4.70 4.24
N ARG A 27 -2.16 5.11 4.68
CA ARG A 27 -1.01 4.21 4.81
C ARG A 27 -1.25 3.07 5.80
N LEU A 28 -1.85 3.35 6.95
CA LEU A 28 -2.20 2.33 7.96
C LEU A 28 -3.23 1.34 7.43
N TRP A 29 -4.28 1.83 6.77
CA TRP A 29 -5.34 0.99 6.26
C TRP A 29 -4.82 0.05 5.17
N ILE A 30 -4.10 0.59 4.18
CA ILE A 30 -3.60 -0.21 3.06
C ILE A 30 -2.50 -1.17 3.51
N ALA A 31 -1.62 -0.75 4.44
CA ALA A 31 -0.63 -1.63 5.03
C ALA A 31 -1.28 -2.81 5.75
N ASN A 32 -2.36 -2.57 6.51
CA ASN A 32 -3.09 -3.62 7.21
C ASN A 32 -3.71 -4.65 6.25
N VAL A 33 -4.15 -4.24 5.06
CA VAL A 33 -4.64 -5.18 4.02
C VAL A 33 -3.54 -6.16 3.61
N PHE A 34 -2.38 -5.65 3.17
CA PHE A 34 -1.26 -6.49 2.74
C PHE A 34 -0.70 -7.32 3.89
N TRP A 35 -0.56 -6.73 5.09
CA TRP A 35 -0.08 -7.43 6.27
C TRP A 35 -0.96 -8.63 6.61
N LYS A 36 -2.29 -8.46 6.60
CA LYS A 36 -3.22 -9.58 6.83
C LYS A 36 -3.12 -10.64 5.73
N SER A 37 -2.94 -10.25 4.48
CA SER A 37 -2.69 -11.17 3.37
C SER A 37 -1.43 -12.01 3.62
N GLY A 38 -0.30 -11.36 3.96
CA GLY A 38 0.96 -12.03 4.27
C GLY A 38 0.86 -12.96 5.50
N LEU A 39 0.18 -12.52 6.56
CA LEU A 39 -0.08 -13.36 7.73
C LEU A 39 -0.89 -14.60 7.39
N THR A 40 -1.87 -14.48 6.50
CA THR A 40 -2.69 -15.62 6.04
C THR A 40 -1.84 -16.63 5.27
N LYS A 41 -0.90 -16.14 4.44
CA LYS A 41 0.02 -16.98 3.67
C LYS A 41 0.98 -17.76 4.56
N ILE A 42 1.59 -17.12 5.57
CA ILE A 42 2.49 -17.83 6.50
C ILE A 42 1.73 -18.79 7.42
N ALA A 43 0.49 -18.48 7.80
CA ALA A 43 -0.33 -19.35 8.63
C ALA A 43 -0.76 -20.62 7.88
N ASN A 44 -0.86 -20.56 6.55
CA ASN A 44 -1.29 -21.66 5.69
C ASN A 44 -0.29 -21.84 4.54
N ILE A 45 0.94 -22.22 4.87
CA ILE A 45 2.02 -22.26 3.88
C ILE A 45 1.77 -23.31 2.79
N ASP A 46 1.22 -24.47 3.14
CA ASP A 46 0.90 -25.54 2.18
C ASP A 46 -0.15 -25.08 1.16
N THR A 47 -1.22 -24.41 1.63
CA THR A 47 -2.24 -23.81 0.76
C THR A 47 -1.62 -22.72 -0.12
N THR A 48 -0.70 -21.92 0.41
CA THR A 48 -0.01 -20.91 -0.37
C THR A 48 0.81 -21.55 -1.49
N MET A 49 1.59 -22.58 -1.20
CA MET A 49 2.37 -23.30 -2.21
C MET A 49 1.46 -23.92 -3.27
N TYR A 50 0.37 -24.58 -2.86
CA TYR A 50 -0.61 -25.14 -3.77
C TYR A 50 -1.19 -24.09 -4.72
N LEU A 51 -1.61 -22.93 -4.19
CA LEU A 51 -2.13 -21.85 -5.04
C LEU A 51 -1.06 -21.36 -6.01
N PHE A 52 0.17 -21.17 -5.56
CA PHE A 52 1.26 -20.71 -6.43
C PHE A 52 1.62 -21.71 -7.52
N GLU A 53 1.51 -23.00 -7.25
CA GLU A 53 1.80 -24.07 -8.20
C GLU A 53 0.70 -24.24 -9.25
N TYR A 54 -0.57 -24.20 -8.83
CA TYR A 54 -1.69 -24.63 -9.68
C TYR A 54 -2.60 -23.49 -10.16
N GLU A 55 -2.68 -22.38 -9.43
CA GLU A 55 -3.63 -21.30 -9.72
C GLU A 55 -2.95 -20.00 -10.18
N TYR A 56 -1.78 -19.67 -9.62
CA TYR A 56 -1.02 -18.50 -10.03
C TYR A 56 -0.15 -18.78 -11.27
N ALA A 57 -0.28 -17.93 -12.27
CA ALA A 57 0.60 -17.91 -13.44
C ALA A 57 1.88 -17.12 -13.14
N VAL A 58 2.96 -17.82 -12.79
CA VAL A 58 4.29 -17.25 -12.47
C VAL A 58 5.39 -17.77 -13.42
N PRO A 59 5.34 -17.46 -14.72
CA PRO A 59 6.16 -18.15 -15.75
C PRO A 59 7.66 -17.84 -15.71
N ILE A 60 8.08 -16.81 -14.96
CA ILE A 60 9.47 -16.31 -14.95
C ILE A 60 10.33 -17.00 -13.89
N VAL A 61 9.73 -17.36 -12.76
CA VAL A 61 10.43 -17.89 -11.58
C VAL A 61 9.74 -19.17 -11.08
N PRO A 62 10.46 -20.07 -10.38
CA PRO A 62 9.83 -21.18 -9.70
C PRO A 62 8.72 -20.71 -8.76
N PHE A 63 7.63 -21.48 -8.67
CA PHE A 63 6.44 -21.07 -7.94
C PHE A 63 6.72 -20.91 -6.43
N GLU A 64 7.62 -21.72 -5.88
CA GLU A 64 8.05 -21.64 -4.48
C GLU A 64 8.75 -20.31 -4.21
N LEU A 65 9.64 -19.89 -5.11
CA LEU A 65 10.31 -18.60 -5.01
C LEU A 65 9.29 -17.46 -5.13
N ALA A 66 8.34 -17.54 -6.05
CA ALA A 66 7.27 -16.56 -6.17
C ALA A 66 6.42 -16.46 -4.88
N ALA A 67 6.07 -17.59 -4.28
CA ALA A 67 5.32 -17.64 -3.02
C ALA A 67 6.07 -16.93 -1.87
N TYR A 68 7.36 -17.23 -1.70
CA TYR A 68 8.17 -16.59 -0.67
C TYR A 68 8.39 -15.09 -0.94
N MET A 69 8.60 -14.70 -2.20
CA MET A 69 8.70 -13.28 -2.57
C MET A 69 7.40 -12.53 -2.29
N ALA A 70 6.24 -13.15 -2.53
CA ALA A 70 4.94 -12.57 -2.23
C ALA A 70 4.74 -12.38 -0.71
N ILE A 71 5.05 -13.41 0.09
CA ILE A 71 5.03 -13.32 1.56
C ILE A 71 5.95 -12.19 2.04
N PHE A 72 7.18 -12.12 1.52
CA PHE A 72 8.13 -11.09 1.88
C PHE A 72 7.60 -9.69 1.55
N ALA A 73 7.08 -9.48 0.34
CA ALA A 73 6.54 -8.20 -0.09
C ALA A 73 5.36 -7.77 0.80
N GLU A 74 4.48 -8.70 1.15
CA GLU A 74 3.28 -8.44 1.96
C GLU A 74 3.54 -8.25 3.45
N LEU A 75 4.70 -8.68 3.96
CA LEU A 75 5.07 -8.45 5.36
C LEU A 75 6.02 -7.26 5.50
N VAL A 76 6.98 -7.08 4.59
CA VAL A 76 8.01 -6.04 4.73
C VAL A 76 7.52 -4.68 4.24
N PHE A 77 6.96 -4.58 3.03
CA PHE A 77 6.59 -3.28 2.48
C PHE A 77 5.48 -2.57 3.27
N PRO A 78 4.47 -3.25 3.83
CA PRO A 78 3.50 -2.60 4.69
C PRO A 78 4.12 -1.93 5.91
N VAL A 79 5.12 -2.55 6.54
CA VAL A 79 5.84 -1.96 7.68
C VAL A 79 6.58 -0.70 7.24
N LEU A 80 7.30 -0.75 6.10
CA LEU A 80 7.98 0.43 5.55
C LEU A 80 6.99 1.55 5.22
N LEU A 81 5.81 1.20 4.71
CA LEU A 81 4.78 2.16 4.35
C LEU A 81 4.20 2.87 5.58
N VAL A 82 3.90 2.12 6.65
CA VAL A 82 3.42 2.69 7.92
C VAL A 82 4.44 3.64 8.53
N LEU A 83 5.71 3.22 8.58
CA LEU A 83 6.80 4.06 9.05
C LEU A 83 7.00 5.30 8.15
N GLY A 84 6.51 5.24 6.91
CA GLY A 84 6.72 6.28 5.91
C GLY A 84 8.19 6.38 5.55
N LEU A 85 8.83 5.23 5.33
CA LEU A 85 10.21 5.12 4.87
C LEU A 85 10.24 4.80 3.38
N ALA A 86 11.01 5.60 2.63
CA ALA A 86 11.06 5.55 1.17
C ALA A 86 9.64 5.50 0.56
N THR A 87 8.72 6.30 1.10
CA THR A 87 7.26 6.10 0.97
C THR A 87 6.81 5.94 -0.47
N ARG A 88 7.33 6.77 -1.39
CA ARG A 88 6.97 6.70 -2.80
C ARG A 88 7.44 5.39 -3.46
N ALA A 89 8.66 4.95 -3.15
CA ALA A 89 9.19 3.69 -3.67
C ALA A 89 8.41 2.50 -3.10
N THR A 90 8.15 2.50 -1.79
CA THR A 90 7.36 1.45 -1.12
C THR A 90 5.93 1.37 -1.68
N ALA A 91 5.25 2.51 -1.84
CA ALA A 91 3.91 2.57 -2.43
C ALA A 91 3.91 2.08 -3.89
N GLY A 92 4.93 2.46 -4.68
CA GLY A 92 5.08 2.01 -6.06
C GLY A 92 5.32 0.50 -6.16
N ALA A 93 6.17 -0.04 -5.28
CA ALA A 93 6.42 -1.48 -5.21
C ALA A 93 5.14 -2.26 -4.86
N LEU A 94 4.38 -1.80 -3.86
CA LEU A 94 3.09 -2.40 -3.51
C LEU A 94 2.05 -2.24 -4.61
N PHE A 95 2.05 -1.14 -5.36
CA PHE A 95 1.13 -0.92 -6.48
C PHE A 95 1.39 -1.92 -7.61
N ILE A 96 2.66 -2.11 -7.98
CA ILE A 96 3.06 -3.10 -8.99
C ILE A 96 2.74 -4.51 -8.48
N PHE A 97 3.09 -4.83 -7.24
CA PHE A 97 2.79 -6.13 -6.63
C PHE A 97 1.28 -6.42 -6.62
N ASN A 98 0.45 -5.43 -6.26
CA ASN A 98 -1.01 -5.52 -6.28
C ASN A 98 -1.56 -5.81 -7.67
N ALA A 99 -1.04 -5.14 -8.71
CA ALA A 99 -1.42 -5.42 -10.09
C ALA A 99 -0.99 -6.83 -10.51
N MET A 100 0.22 -7.23 -10.15
CA MET A 100 0.72 -8.59 -10.42
C MET A 100 -0.13 -9.66 -9.75
N ALA A 101 -0.63 -9.43 -8.54
CA ALA A 101 -1.52 -10.39 -7.86
C ALA A 101 -2.81 -10.66 -8.66
N VAL A 102 -3.35 -9.65 -9.36
CA VAL A 102 -4.53 -9.82 -10.23
C VAL A 102 -4.14 -10.48 -11.55
N ILE A 103 -3.08 -10.00 -12.21
CA ILE A 103 -2.64 -10.51 -13.52
C ILE A 103 -2.24 -11.98 -13.42
N SER A 104 -1.59 -12.36 -12.32
CA SER A 104 -1.13 -13.73 -12.11
C SER A 104 -2.22 -14.68 -11.61
N TYR A 105 -3.43 -14.23 -11.28
CA TYR A 105 -4.50 -15.10 -10.78
C TYR A 105 -5.77 -15.00 -11.66
N PRO A 106 -5.84 -15.71 -12.80
CA PRO A 106 -6.92 -15.57 -13.78
C PRO A 106 -8.31 -15.91 -13.25
N THR A 107 -8.38 -16.81 -12.26
CA THR A 107 -9.62 -17.28 -11.62
C THR A 107 -10.03 -16.43 -10.42
N LEU A 108 -9.37 -15.29 -10.19
CA LEU A 108 -9.71 -14.35 -9.14
C LEU A 108 -11.16 -13.86 -9.30
N ASN A 109 -11.93 -13.97 -8.22
CA ASN A 109 -13.35 -13.62 -8.26
C ASN A 109 -13.57 -12.09 -8.46
N PRO A 110 -14.76 -11.66 -8.93
CA PRO A 110 -15.04 -10.25 -9.19
C PRO A 110 -14.88 -9.32 -7.99
N VAL A 111 -15.16 -9.82 -6.77
CA VAL A 111 -15.02 -9.03 -5.54
C VAL A 111 -13.54 -8.76 -5.25
N GLY A 112 -12.68 -9.76 -5.44
CA GLY A 112 -11.22 -9.62 -5.32
C GLY A 112 -10.66 -8.62 -6.32
N ILE A 113 -11.13 -8.66 -7.58
CA ILE A 113 -10.72 -7.68 -8.60
C ILE A 113 -11.05 -6.24 -8.16
N ILE A 114 -12.29 -6.01 -7.69
CA ILE A 114 -12.71 -4.68 -7.20
C ILE A 114 -11.87 -4.25 -5.99
N GLN A 115 -11.58 -5.18 -5.07
CA GLN A 115 -10.72 -4.91 -3.92
C GLN A 115 -9.32 -4.45 -4.37
N HIS A 116 -8.68 -5.17 -5.28
CA HIS A 116 -7.38 -4.80 -5.81
C HIS A 116 -7.39 -3.48 -6.59
N GLN A 117 -8.50 -3.12 -7.25
CA GLN A 117 -8.66 -1.79 -7.86
C GLN A 117 -8.68 -0.69 -6.80
N VAL A 118 -9.49 -0.86 -5.75
CA VAL A 118 -9.57 0.09 -4.63
C VAL A 118 -8.22 0.23 -3.94
N TRP A 119 -7.55 -0.88 -3.65
CA TRP A 119 -6.22 -0.91 -3.05
C TRP A 119 -5.19 -0.22 -3.92
N GLY A 120 -5.21 -0.47 -5.24
CA GLY A 120 -4.37 0.20 -6.22
C GLY A 120 -4.57 1.72 -6.19
N ILE A 121 -5.82 2.19 -6.24
CA ILE A 121 -6.14 3.63 -6.16
C ILE A 121 -5.65 4.23 -4.84
N MET A 122 -5.83 3.53 -3.72
CA MET A 122 -5.37 3.99 -2.41
C MET A 122 -3.84 4.07 -2.34
N LEU A 123 -3.09 3.18 -3.01
CA LEU A 123 -1.63 3.24 -3.10
C LEU A 123 -1.14 4.42 -3.95
N LEU A 124 -1.94 4.93 -4.89
CA LEU A 124 -1.58 6.14 -5.64
C LEU A 124 -1.47 7.38 -4.74
N ILE A 125 -2.20 7.41 -3.62
CA ILE A 125 -2.15 8.53 -2.66
C ILE A 125 -0.73 8.69 -2.08
N PRO A 126 -0.16 7.72 -1.34
CA PRO A 126 1.22 7.84 -0.84
C PRO A 126 2.27 7.85 -1.97
N LEU A 127 1.97 7.29 -3.15
CA LEU A 127 2.86 7.37 -4.30
C LEU A 127 3.05 8.81 -4.79
N PHE A 128 1.97 9.58 -4.94
CA PHE A 128 2.02 10.94 -5.45
C PHE A 128 2.19 12.00 -4.34
N HIS A 129 1.42 11.91 -3.26
CA HIS A 129 1.54 12.82 -2.11
C HIS A 129 2.87 12.64 -1.38
N GLY A 130 3.43 11.43 -1.37
CA GLY A 130 4.64 11.09 -0.63
C GLY A 130 4.37 10.73 0.83
N ALA A 131 5.35 10.96 1.68
CA ALA A 131 5.37 10.46 3.06
C ALA A 131 4.46 11.24 4.04
N GLY A 132 4.12 12.48 3.72
CA GLY A 132 3.42 13.39 4.64
C GLY A 132 4.28 13.79 5.85
N ALA A 133 3.78 14.71 6.68
CA ALA A 133 4.52 15.23 7.83
C ALA A 133 4.74 14.20 8.96
N ILE A 134 3.86 13.19 9.04
CA ILE A 134 3.94 12.13 10.06
C ILE A 134 4.63 10.91 9.44
N SER A 135 5.93 11.01 9.18
CA SER A 135 6.73 9.94 8.56
C SER A 135 8.20 10.02 8.93
N LEU A 136 8.90 8.89 8.82
CA LEU A 136 10.36 8.85 8.97
C LEU A 136 11.05 9.62 7.85
N ASP A 137 10.57 9.56 6.60
CA ASP A 137 11.11 10.38 5.50
C ASP A 137 11.09 11.88 5.85
N HIS A 138 9.98 12.38 6.43
CA HIS A 138 9.89 13.78 6.86
C HIS A 138 10.87 14.10 8.00
N PHE A 139 10.97 13.22 8.98
CA PHE A 139 11.90 13.38 10.09
C PHE A 139 13.37 13.42 9.62
N ILE A 140 13.76 12.49 8.73
CA ILE A 140 15.11 12.41 8.16
C ILE A 140 15.43 13.67 7.36
N ASN A 141 14.53 14.09 6.47
CA ASN A 141 14.73 15.31 5.66
C ASN A 141 14.86 16.58 6.51
N LYS A 142 14.16 16.64 7.66
CA LYS A 142 14.30 17.76 8.60
C LYS A 142 15.62 17.72 9.38
N ARG A 143 16.11 16.52 9.73
CA ARG A 143 17.35 16.35 10.51
C ARG A 143 18.61 16.52 9.67
N PHE A 144 18.55 16.12 8.40
CA PHE A 144 19.62 16.18 7.41
C PHE A 144 19.14 16.93 6.16
N PRO A 145 18.94 18.26 6.26
CA PRO A 145 18.64 19.07 5.10
C PRO A 145 19.79 18.99 4.09
N LYS A 146 19.43 18.95 2.80
CA LYS A 146 20.40 19.00 1.70
C LYS A 146 21.13 20.34 1.65
#